data_AF-Q4Q9C6-F1
#
_entry.id   AF-Q4Q9C6-F1
#
_cell.length_a   1.000
_cell.length_b   1.000
_cell.length_c   1.000
_cell.angle_alpha   90.00
_cell.angle_beta   90.00
_cell.angle_gamma   90.00
#
_symmetry.space_group_name_H-M   'P 1'
#
loop_
_entity.id
_entity.type
_entity.pdbx_description
1 polymer ?
#
loop_
_entity_poly.entity_id
_entity_poly.type
_entity_poly.pdbx_seq_one_letter_code
_entity_poly.pdbx_strand_id
1 'polypeptide(L)'
;MLRLTRLGLGAALLLVLVAVLSVSAEEGTVTYYGQLRLPPTYLRHPDCFEALNDIQPGSVLMYNGQHRFVVPTARDGSFCVYKLPYGTYILQAEYHYFVFPTVRVEVMYRDTGDDQKETFIRTSANDYPVRHLEGSGLDEESPAVIPFSGYHSYYVPRQQMDIVSLLKNPMVIMLLVSVSLMGLMKLFPEEEIRESQKMTREWQKKLVKSVSTDKTGAKLQTITK
;
A
#
# COMPACT_ATOMS: atom_id res chain seq x y z
N MET A 1 52.72 19.33 43.80
CA MET A 1 51.82 18.23 43.37
C MET A 1 50.80 18.62 42.28
N LEU A 2 50.62 19.90 41.90
CA LEU A 2 49.63 20.32 40.89
C LEU A 2 50.01 20.18 39.40
N ARG A 3 51.26 19.79 39.06
CA ARG A 3 51.71 19.69 37.66
C ARG A 3 51.46 18.31 37.01
N LEU A 4 51.28 17.25 37.79
CA LEU A 4 51.02 15.91 37.26
C LEU A 4 49.59 15.74 36.72
N THR A 5 48.62 16.45 37.31
CA THR A 5 47.19 16.31 36.94
C THR A 5 46.85 16.98 35.61
N ARG A 6 47.54 18.08 35.25
CA ARG A 6 47.31 18.78 33.97
C ARG A 6 47.86 18.02 32.76
N LEU A 7 48.95 17.26 32.94
CA LEU A 7 49.56 16.43 31.90
C LEU A 7 48.70 15.19 31.59
N GLY A 8 48.14 14.55 32.62
CA GLY A 8 47.24 13.40 32.43
C GLY A 8 45.93 13.77 31.72
N LEU A 9 45.38 14.95 32.03
CA LEU A 9 44.13 15.42 31.41
C LEU A 9 44.32 15.80 29.94
N GLY A 10 45.46 16.40 29.59
CA GLY A 10 45.83 16.67 28.20
C GLY A 10 46.06 15.39 27.39
N ALA A 11 46.73 14.39 27.97
CA ALA A 11 46.94 13.10 27.32
C ALA A 11 45.62 12.33 27.12
N ALA A 12 44.71 12.37 28.08
CA ALA A 12 43.38 11.76 27.96
C ALA A 12 42.53 12.45 26.89
N LEU A 13 42.54 13.79 26.82
CA LEU A 13 41.82 14.54 25.79
C LEU A 13 42.39 14.27 24.38
N LEU A 14 43.71 14.13 24.27
CA LEU A 14 44.37 13.80 23.00
C LEU A 14 44.10 12.35 22.58
N LEU A 15 44.04 11.40 23.51
CA LEU A 15 43.61 10.02 23.25
C LEU A 15 42.15 9.94 22.81
N VAL A 16 41.26 10.72 23.43
CA VAL A 16 39.85 10.81 23.00
C VAL A 16 39.74 11.45 21.63
N LEU A 17 40.52 12.50 21.34
CA LEU A 17 40.52 13.14 20.02
C LEU A 17 41.05 12.20 18.93
N VAL A 18 42.12 11.46 19.21
CA VAL A 18 42.66 10.44 18.30
C VAL A 18 41.66 9.31 18.11
N ALA A 19 41.02 8.81 19.17
CA ALA A 19 39.98 7.79 19.03
C ALA A 19 38.75 8.26 18.24
N VAL A 20 38.33 9.52 18.41
CA VAL A 20 37.24 10.11 17.61
C VAL A 20 37.63 10.28 16.15
N LEU A 21 38.90 10.60 15.86
CA LEU A 21 39.40 10.70 14.49
C LEU A 21 39.64 9.33 13.83
N SER A 22 40.01 8.30 14.59
CA SER A 22 40.22 6.94 14.09
C SER A 22 38.93 6.18 13.75
N VAL A 23 37.76 6.65 14.22
CA VAL A 23 36.44 6.10 13.84
C VAL A 23 35.98 6.59 12.45
N SER A 24 36.72 7.49 11.81
CA SER A 24 36.63 7.69 10.37
C SER A 24 37.48 6.64 9.65
N ALA A 25 37.19 5.36 9.91
CA ALA A 25 37.78 4.27 9.16
C ALA A 25 37.43 4.43 7.67
N GLU A 26 38.38 4.07 6.83
CA GLU A 26 38.29 4.04 5.37
C GLU A 26 37.17 3.07 4.96
N GLU A 27 35.91 3.51 5.05
CA GLU A 27 34.78 2.76 4.54
C GLU A 27 34.90 2.78 3.02
N GLY A 28 35.16 1.61 2.42
CA GLY A 28 35.16 1.51 0.97
C GLY A 28 33.80 1.99 0.46
N THR A 29 33.83 3.07 -0.30
CA THR A 29 32.62 3.70 -0.84
C THR A 29 32.48 3.34 -2.31
N VAL A 30 31.24 3.20 -2.74
CA VAL A 30 30.88 2.75 -4.09
C VAL A 30 29.91 3.77 -4.67
N THR A 31 29.88 3.90 -5.99
CA THR A 31 28.85 4.71 -6.65
C THR A 31 27.74 3.78 -7.12
N TYR A 32 26.49 4.10 -6.78
CA TYR A 32 25.33 3.33 -7.21
C TYR A 32 24.61 4.04 -8.36
N TYR A 33 24.44 3.33 -9.47
CA TYR A 33 23.71 3.80 -10.64
C TYR A 33 22.35 3.09 -10.72
N GLY A 34 21.28 3.89 -10.80
CA GLY A 34 19.93 3.36 -10.93
C GLY A 34 19.16 4.07 -12.03
N GLN A 35 18.17 3.38 -12.58
CA GLN A 35 17.28 3.93 -13.59
C GLN A 35 15.83 3.57 -13.25
N LEU A 36 15.01 4.59 -13.07
CA LEU A 36 13.57 4.44 -12.89
C LEU A 36 12.92 4.31 -14.27
N ARG A 37 12.21 3.20 -14.49
CA ARG A 37 11.52 2.96 -15.77
C ARG A 37 10.26 3.82 -15.84
N LEU A 38 10.37 5.01 -16.39
CA LEU A 38 9.23 5.90 -16.61
C LEU A 38 8.31 5.38 -17.73
N PRO A 39 6.98 5.57 -17.64
CA PRO A 39 6.06 5.22 -18.71
C PRO A 39 6.42 5.97 -20.03
N PRO A 40 6.51 5.27 -21.18
CA PRO A 40 6.89 5.90 -22.44
C PRO A 40 5.87 6.94 -22.92
N THR A 41 4.62 6.81 -22.51
CA THR A 41 3.55 7.78 -22.80
C THR A 41 3.85 9.14 -22.20
N TYR A 42 4.44 9.18 -21.01
CA TYR A 42 4.82 10.43 -20.35
C TYR A 42 5.97 11.11 -21.08
N LEU A 43 7.01 10.35 -21.44
CA LEU A 43 8.19 10.88 -22.15
C LEU A 43 7.86 11.45 -23.54
N ARG A 44 6.77 10.99 -24.16
CA ARG A 44 6.29 11.48 -25.47
C ARG A 44 5.35 12.67 -25.39
N HIS A 45 4.84 13.00 -24.20
CA HIS A 45 3.87 14.08 -24.04
C HIS A 45 4.55 15.45 -24.20
N PRO A 46 3.99 16.40 -24.97
CA PRO A 46 4.59 17.73 -25.14
C PRO A 46 4.80 18.46 -23.80
N ASP A 47 3.87 18.30 -22.86
CA ASP A 47 3.96 18.89 -21.52
C ASP A 47 5.16 18.38 -20.70
N CYS A 48 5.77 17.24 -21.08
CA CYS A 48 7.01 16.76 -20.45
C CYS A 48 8.23 17.64 -20.81
N PHE A 49 8.14 18.45 -21.88
CA PHE A 49 9.21 19.37 -22.32
C PHE A 49 9.02 20.78 -21.75
N GLU A 50 7.92 21.05 -21.08
CA GLU A 50 7.60 22.38 -20.57
C GLU A 50 8.27 22.61 -19.23
N ALA A 51 9.10 23.66 -19.12
CA ALA A 51 9.89 23.96 -17.92
C ALA A 51 9.03 24.21 -16.65
N LEU A 52 7.74 24.51 -16.83
CA LEU A 52 6.78 24.63 -15.73
C LEU A 52 6.39 23.28 -15.10
N ASN A 53 6.55 22.17 -15.82
CA ASN A 53 6.37 20.84 -15.24
C ASN A 53 7.66 20.30 -14.59
N ASP A 54 8.77 21.02 -14.75
CA ASP A 54 10.05 20.73 -14.10
C ASP A 54 10.11 21.25 -12.65
N ILE A 55 9.01 21.79 -12.12
CA ILE A 55 8.94 22.37 -10.76
C ILE A 55 9.00 21.26 -9.68
N GLN A 56 8.83 19.98 -10.04
CA GLN A 56 9.07 18.84 -9.16
C GLN A 56 9.78 17.70 -9.91
N PRO A 57 11.10 17.78 -10.12
CA PRO A 57 11.85 16.61 -10.56
C PRO A 57 11.70 15.53 -9.50
N GLY A 58 11.47 14.29 -9.93
CA GLY A 58 11.46 13.18 -9.00
C GLY A 58 12.78 13.09 -8.22
N SER A 59 12.72 12.59 -7.01
CA SER A 59 13.92 12.36 -6.21
C SER A 59 13.94 10.94 -5.69
N VAL A 60 15.13 10.38 -5.55
CA VAL A 60 15.33 9.09 -4.91
C VAL A 60 15.89 9.32 -3.52
N LEU A 61 15.14 8.82 -2.54
CA LEU A 61 15.56 8.73 -1.16
C LEU A 61 16.15 7.35 -0.92
N MET A 62 17.40 7.30 -0.49
CA MET A 62 18.04 6.04 -0.09
C MET A 62 18.58 6.18 1.32
N TYR A 63 18.23 5.25 2.20
CA TYR A 63 18.54 5.38 3.62
C TYR A 63 18.81 4.03 4.29
N ASN A 64 19.62 4.08 5.35
CA ASN A 64 19.70 3.04 6.38
C ASN A 64 19.59 3.70 7.77
N GLY A 65 19.93 2.99 8.86
CA GLY A 65 19.88 3.55 10.21
C GLY A 65 20.93 4.64 10.52
N GLN A 66 21.96 4.79 9.69
CA GLN A 66 23.13 5.67 9.87
C GLN A 66 23.28 6.72 8.77
N HIS A 67 22.97 6.38 7.51
CA HIS A 67 23.14 7.24 6.35
C HIS A 67 21.81 7.51 5.65
N ARG A 68 21.68 8.74 5.12
CA ARG A 68 20.54 9.17 4.32
C ARG A 68 21.05 9.96 3.12
N PHE A 69 20.65 9.53 1.93
CA PHE A 69 20.98 10.14 0.65
C PHE A 69 19.69 10.57 -0.04
N VAL A 70 19.67 11.79 -0.58
CA VAL A 70 18.58 12.30 -1.40
C VAL A 70 19.20 12.79 -2.69
N VAL A 71 18.81 12.18 -3.80
CA VAL A 71 19.40 12.46 -5.12
C VAL A 71 18.29 12.80 -6.10
N PRO A 72 18.43 13.89 -6.88
CA PRO A 72 17.47 14.19 -7.95
C PRO A 72 17.60 13.17 -9.09
N THR A 73 16.48 12.83 -9.71
CA THR A 73 16.49 11.99 -10.92
C THR A 73 16.56 12.86 -12.15
N ALA A 74 17.34 12.44 -13.15
CA ALA A 74 17.30 13.02 -14.47
C ALA A 74 15.96 12.71 -15.17
N ARG A 75 15.72 13.37 -16.30
CA ARG A 75 14.46 13.31 -17.04
C ARG A 75 14.11 11.93 -17.60
N ASP A 76 15.13 11.15 -17.92
CA ASP A 76 15.01 9.77 -18.36
C ASP A 76 14.78 8.79 -17.19
N GLY A 77 14.76 9.28 -15.96
CA GLY A 77 14.63 8.51 -14.72
C GLY A 77 15.97 7.97 -14.20
N SER A 78 17.10 8.31 -14.83
CA SER A 78 18.42 7.91 -14.33
C SER A 78 18.80 8.71 -13.08
N PHE A 79 19.55 8.08 -12.17
CA PHE A 79 20.09 8.73 -10.98
C PHE A 79 21.39 8.04 -10.54
N CYS A 80 22.21 8.79 -9.81
CA CYS A 80 23.51 8.33 -9.36
C CYS A 80 23.72 8.73 -7.89
N VAL A 81 23.96 7.74 -7.02
CA VAL A 81 24.32 7.99 -5.62
C VAL A 81 25.82 7.80 -5.44
N TYR A 82 26.53 8.88 -5.18
CA TYR A 82 27.96 8.86 -4.94
C TYR A 82 28.30 8.49 -3.50
N LYS A 83 29.47 7.86 -3.33
CA LYS A 83 30.09 7.57 -2.02
C LYS A 83 29.17 6.77 -1.08
N LEU A 84 28.54 5.74 -1.60
CA LEU A 84 27.70 4.81 -0.86
C LEU A 84 28.57 3.81 -0.08
N PRO A 85 28.57 3.83 1.27
CA PRO A 85 29.32 2.85 2.04
C PRO A 85 28.65 1.47 1.98
N TYR A 86 29.43 0.41 2.24
CA TYR A 86 28.91 -0.96 2.32
C TYR A 86 27.78 -1.09 3.35
N GLY A 87 26.73 -1.82 3.00
CA GLY A 87 25.56 -1.97 3.87
C GLY A 87 24.29 -2.29 3.11
N THR A 88 23.19 -2.41 3.86
CA THR A 88 21.85 -2.58 3.30
C THR A 88 21.08 -1.27 3.40
N TYR A 89 20.51 -0.83 2.28
CA TYR A 89 19.74 0.39 2.16
C TYR A 89 18.34 0.09 1.64
N ILE A 90 17.41 0.94 2.07
CA ILE A 90 16.07 1.01 1.48
C ILE A 90 16.07 2.22 0.56
N LEU A 91 15.68 1.98 -0.69
CA LEU A 91 15.53 2.97 -1.74
C LEU A 91 14.04 3.17 -2.02
N GLN A 92 13.63 4.43 -2.00
CA GLN A 92 12.28 4.88 -2.29
C GLN A 92 12.36 6.02 -3.29
N ALA A 93 11.69 5.86 -4.44
CA ALA A 93 11.53 6.95 -5.40
C ALA A 93 10.30 7.78 -5.02
N GLU A 94 10.49 9.09 -4.93
CA GLU A 94 9.48 10.08 -4.65
C GLU A 94 9.13 10.82 -5.94
N TYR A 95 7.93 10.55 -6.45
CA TYR A 95 7.37 11.19 -7.63
C TYR A 95 5.93 11.61 -7.34
N HIS A 96 5.48 12.68 -7.98
CA HIS A 96 4.11 13.15 -7.82
C HIS A 96 3.11 12.25 -8.55
N TYR A 97 3.32 11.94 -9.82
CA TYR A 97 2.32 11.18 -10.60
C TYR A 97 2.54 9.67 -10.59
N PHE A 98 3.75 9.21 -10.29
CA PHE A 98 4.16 7.82 -10.46
C PHE A 98 4.46 7.16 -9.13
N VAL A 99 3.99 5.93 -9.00
CA VAL A 99 4.28 5.03 -7.89
C VAL A 99 5.38 4.07 -8.34
N PHE A 100 6.41 3.97 -7.53
CA PHE A 100 7.49 2.99 -7.68
C PHE A 100 7.51 2.06 -6.47
N PRO A 101 7.92 0.79 -6.65
CA PRO A 101 8.10 -0.11 -5.52
C PRO A 101 9.27 0.37 -4.65
N THR A 102 9.19 0.12 -3.35
CA THR A 102 10.37 0.25 -2.48
C THR A 102 11.38 -0.84 -2.83
N VAL A 103 12.65 -0.49 -2.88
CA VAL A 103 13.74 -1.38 -3.32
C VAL A 103 14.75 -1.55 -2.19
N ARG A 104 15.19 -2.78 -1.96
CA ARG A 104 16.29 -3.10 -1.05
C ARG A 104 17.57 -3.20 -1.87
N VAL A 105 18.56 -2.36 -1.52
CA VAL A 105 19.88 -2.33 -2.13
C VAL A 105 20.89 -2.86 -1.13
N GLU A 106 21.56 -3.95 -1.46
CA GLU A 106 22.61 -4.55 -0.63
C GLU A 106 23.96 -4.30 -1.31
N VAL A 107 24.81 -3.51 -0.66
CA VAL A 107 26.17 -3.20 -1.11
C VAL A 107 27.12 -4.07 -0.31
N MET A 108 27.76 -5.03 -0.99
CA MET A 108 28.63 -6.02 -0.40
C MET A 108 29.97 -6.05 -1.12
N TYR A 109 30.97 -6.68 -0.49
CA TYR A 109 32.21 -7.03 -1.15
C TYR A 109 32.40 -8.55 -1.09
N ARG A 110 33.08 -9.10 -2.09
CA ARG A 110 33.49 -10.50 -2.17
C ARG A 110 35.01 -10.54 -2.19
N ASP A 111 35.59 -11.35 -1.31
CA ASP A 111 37.02 -11.60 -1.30
C ASP A 111 37.36 -12.64 -2.37
N THR A 112 38.12 -12.25 -3.40
CA THR A 112 38.47 -13.12 -4.54
C THR A 112 39.79 -13.90 -4.31
N GLY A 113 40.37 -13.80 -3.11
CA GLY A 113 41.49 -14.65 -2.67
C GLY A 113 42.89 -14.10 -2.97
N ASP A 114 43.00 -12.96 -3.65
CA ASP A 114 44.27 -12.34 -4.07
C ASP A 114 44.48 -10.94 -3.45
N ASP A 115 44.00 -10.77 -2.21
CA ASP A 115 43.88 -9.47 -1.49
C ASP A 115 43.01 -8.42 -2.21
N GLN A 116 42.38 -8.80 -3.32
CA GLN A 116 41.43 -7.98 -4.06
C GLN A 116 40.01 -8.21 -3.57
N LYS A 117 39.34 -7.10 -3.22
CA LYS A 117 37.93 -7.05 -2.85
C LYS A 117 37.11 -6.64 -4.06
N GLU A 118 36.30 -7.55 -4.57
CA GLU A 118 35.36 -7.26 -5.66
C GLU A 118 34.07 -6.70 -5.05
N THR A 119 33.65 -5.53 -5.52
CA THR A 119 32.40 -4.91 -5.05
C THR A 119 31.21 -5.53 -5.80
N PHE A 120 30.16 -5.90 -5.07
CA PHE A 120 28.94 -6.44 -5.65
C PHE A 120 27.71 -5.76 -5.03
N ILE A 121 26.80 -5.30 -5.88
CA ILE A 121 25.54 -4.69 -5.45
C ILE A 121 24.38 -5.60 -5.85
N ARG A 122 23.52 -5.92 -4.90
CA ARG A 122 22.28 -6.66 -5.15
C ARG A 122 21.08 -5.76 -4.95
N THR A 123 20.31 -5.57 -6.01
CA THR A 123 19.09 -4.78 -5.98
C THR A 123 17.86 -5.69 -6.05
N SER A 124 16.94 -5.58 -5.08
CA SER A 124 15.73 -6.41 -5.02
C SER A 124 14.49 -5.58 -4.69
N ALA A 125 13.36 -5.84 -5.35
CA ALA A 125 12.10 -5.22 -4.99
C ALA A 125 11.63 -5.73 -3.62
N ASN A 126 11.27 -4.81 -2.73
CA ASN A 126 10.69 -5.09 -1.42
C ASN A 126 9.16 -5.27 -1.53
N ASP A 127 8.75 -6.14 -2.44
CA ASP A 127 7.36 -6.56 -2.63
C ASP A 127 7.27 -8.09 -2.49
N TYR A 128 6.06 -8.63 -2.31
CA TYR A 128 5.85 -10.07 -2.23
C TYR A 128 5.37 -10.63 -3.59
N PRO A 129 6.06 -11.60 -4.20
CA PRO A 129 7.34 -12.21 -3.77
C PRO A 129 8.54 -11.30 -4.06
N VAL A 130 9.61 -11.45 -3.27
CA VAL A 130 10.87 -10.69 -3.46
C VAL A 130 11.46 -11.06 -4.82
N ARG A 131 11.63 -10.06 -5.69
CA ARG A 131 12.20 -10.22 -7.03
C ARG A 131 13.50 -9.44 -7.13
N HIS A 132 14.52 -10.08 -7.69
CA HIS A 132 15.75 -9.37 -8.05
C HIS A 132 15.48 -8.50 -9.27
N LEU A 133 15.99 -7.27 -9.22
CA LEU A 133 15.88 -6.34 -10.32
C LEU A 133 17.01 -6.60 -11.33
N GLU A 134 16.80 -6.13 -12.56
CA GLU A 134 17.78 -6.20 -13.62
C GLU A 134 18.85 -5.11 -13.43
N GLY A 135 20.09 -5.43 -13.81
CA GLY A 135 21.23 -4.52 -13.69
C GLY A 135 22.02 -4.70 -12.39
N SER A 136 23.33 -4.47 -12.48
CA SER A 136 24.25 -4.54 -11.33
C SER A 136 24.13 -3.28 -10.47
N GLY A 137 23.96 -2.11 -11.11
CA GLY A 137 23.98 -0.81 -10.45
C GLY A 137 25.37 -0.35 -10.01
N LEU A 138 26.41 -1.12 -10.34
CA LEU A 138 27.81 -0.77 -10.11
C LEU A 138 28.36 0.16 -11.20
N ASP A 139 27.95 -0.09 -12.45
CA ASP A 139 28.42 0.62 -13.64
C ASP A 139 27.27 1.38 -14.31
N GLU A 140 27.60 2.50 -14.96
CA GLU A 140 26.64 3.30 -15.73
C GLU A 140 26.07 2.55 -16.94
N GLU A 141 26.82 1.59 -17.51
CA GLU A 141 26.37 0.74 -18.62
C GLU A 141 25.30 -0.27 -18.21
N SER A 142 25.24 -0.63 -16.93
CA SER A 142 24.31 -1.62 -16.37
C SER A 142 23.65 -1.12 -15.08
N PRO A 143 22.86 -0.03 -15.17
CA PRO A 143 22.21 0.57 -14.01
C PRO A 143 21.11 -0.36 -13.50
N ALA A 144 20.82 -0.29 -12.20
CA ALA A 144 19.72 -1.05 -11.62
C ALA A 144 18.37 -0.50 -12.10
N VAL A 145 17.61 -1.32 -12.84
CA VAL A 145 16.34 -0.89 -13.45
C VAL A 145 15.18 -1.14 -12.50
N ILE A 146 14.55 -0.06 -12.06
CA ILE A 146 13.40 -0.10 -11.14
C ILE A 146 12.10 0.01 -11.94
N PRO A 147 11.22 -1.00 -11.89
CA PRO A 147 10.00 -1.01 -12.68
C PRO A 147 8.97 -0.02 -12.14
N PHE A 148 8.19 0.53 -13.06
CA PHE A 148 6.98 1.29 -12.75
C PHE A 148 5.92 0.42 -12.08
N SER A 149 5.34 0.88 -10.96
CA SER A 149 4.26 0.17 -10.26
C SER A 149 2.87 0.67 -10.64
N GLY A 150 2.67 1.98 -10.73
CA GLY A 150 1.35 2.54 -11.03
C GLY A 150 1.28 4.06 -10.94
N TYR A 151 0.08 4.61 -11.03
CA TYR A 151 -0.16 6.06 -10.92
C TYR A 151 -0.75 6.41 -9.56
N HIS A 152 -0.38 7.57 -9.02
CA HIS A 152 -1.01 8.07 -7.80
C HIS A 152 -2.46 8.52 -8.08
N SER A 153 -3.42 7.86 -7.45
CA SER A 153 -4.85 8.23 -7.49
C SER A 153 -5.20 9.18 -6.35
N TYR A 154 -4.80 10.45 -6.47
CA TYR A 154 -5.10 11.47 -5.46
C TYR A 154 -6.59 11.80 -5.33
N TYR A 155 -7.35 11.59 -6.40
CA TYR A 155 -8.76 11.95 -6.47
C TYR A 155 -9.63 10.70 -6.39
N VAL A 156 -10.59 10.72 -5.47
CA VAL A 156 -11.68 9.76 -5.44
C VAL A 156 -12.78 10.29 -6.37
N PRO A 157 -13.19 9.52 -7.40
CA PRO A 157 -14.28 9.96 -8.27
C PRO A 157 -15.55 10.13 -7.43
N ARG A 158 -16.30 11.22 -7.70
CA ARG A 158 -17.59 11.44 -7.05
C ARG A 158 -18.53 10.29 -7.41
N GLN A 159 -19.26 9.79 -6.43
CA GLN A 159 -20.33 8.82 -6.68
C GLN A 159 -21.37 9.48 -7.59
N GLN A 160 -21.48 8.98 -8.82
CA GLN A 160 -22.54 9.39 -9.72
C GLN A 160 -23.83 8.71 -9.24
N MET A 161 -24.88 9.50 -9.05
CA MET A 161 -26.21 8.98 -8.72
C MET A 161 -26.78 8.30 -9.96
N ASP A 162 -26.47 7.01 -10.15
CA ASP A 162 -27.10 6.20 -11.18
C ASP A 162 -28.49 5.79 -10.69
N ILE A 163 -29.53 6.02 -11.49
CA ILE A 163 -30.91 5.62 -11.17
C ILE A 163 -30.98 4.10 -10.94
N VAL A 164 -30.16 3.32 -11.67
CA VAL A 164 -30.04 1.88 -11.48
C VAL A 164 -29.40 1.55 -10.12
N SER A 165 -28.44 2.36 -9.65
CA SER A 165 -27.86 2.19 -8.32
C SER A 165 -28.84 2.50 -7.20
N LEU A 166 -29.76 3.46 -7.42
CA LEU A 166 -30.83 3.79 -6.49
C LEU A 166 -31.86 2.65 -6.39
N LEU A 167 -32.22 2.03 -7.52
CA LEU A 167 -33.10 0.85 -7.56
C LEU A 167 -32.47 -0.41 -6.93
N LYS A 168 -31.14 -0.50 -6.85
CA LYS A 168 -30.43 -1.58 -6.14
C LYS A 168 -30.41 -1.39 -4.62
N ASN A 169 -30.85 -0.24 -4.10
CA ASN A 169 -30.89 0.00 -2.67
C ASN A 169 -32.04 -0.80 -2.04
N PRO A 170 -31.78 -1.72 -1.08
CA PRO A 170 -32.82 -2.56 -0.49
C PRO A 170 -33.92 -1.74 0.19
N MET A 171 -33.62 -0.56 0.72
CA MET A 171 -34.65 0.32 1.29
C MET A 171 -35.60 0.87 0.22
N VAL A 172 -35.08 1.22 -0.95
CA VAL A 172 -35.88 1.74 -2.06
C VAL A 172 -36.75 0.62 -2.66
N ILE A 173 -36.20 -0.59 -2.80
CA ILE A 173 -36.96 -1.77 -3.26
C ILE A 173 -38.12 -2.05 -2.31
N MET A 174 -37.86 -2.11 -1.00
CA MET A 174 -38.91 -2.37 0.00
C MET A 174 -39.99 -1.29 -0.01
N LEU A 175 -39.61 -0.03 -0.20
CA LEU A 175 -40.56 1.08 -0.34
C LEU A 175 -41.43 0.92 -1.60
N LEU A 176 -40.82 0.63 -2.76
CA LEU A 176 -41.55 0.44 -4.01
C LEU A 176 -42.50 -0.77 -3.95
N VAL A 177 -42.06 -1.88 -3.35
CA VAL A 177 -42.90 -3.06 -3.12
C VAL A 177 -44.07 -2.75 -2.18
N SER A 178 -43.84 -1.96 -1.13
CA SER A 178 -44.89 -1.58 -0.19
C SER A 178 -45.93 -0.67 -0.83
N VAL A 179 -45.48 0.33 -1.61
CA VAL A 179 -46.36 1.26 -2.33
C VAL A 179 -47.14 0.53 -3.43
N SER A 180 -46.50 -0.38 -4.17
CA SER A 180 -47.17 -1.15 -5.22
C SER A 180 -48.26 -2.07 -4.65
N LEU A 181 -47.98 -2.76 -3.55
CA LEU A 181 -48.97 -3.62 -2.89
C LEU A 181 -50.16 -2.80 -2.37
N MET A 182 -49.91 -1.65 -1.74
CA MET A 182 -50.97 -0.74 -1.27
C MET A 182 -51.80 -0.16 -2.42
N GLY A 183 -51.15 0.16 -3.55
CA GLY A 183 -51.82 0.62 -4.77
C GLY A 183 -52.72 -0.45 -5.38
N LEU A 184 -52.24 -1.70 -5.46
CA LEU A 184 -53.04 -2.83 -5.94
C LEU A 184 -54.25 -3.09 -5.05
N MET A 185 -54.11 -3.00 -3.72
CA MET A 185 -55.24 -3.18 -2.79
C MET A 185 -56.37 -2.17 -3.00
N LYS A 186 -56.06 -0.93 -3.44
CA LYS A 186 -57.08 0.08 -3.74
C LYS A 186 -57.81 -0.13 -5.07
N LEU A 187 -57.25 -0.95 -5.96
CA LEU A 187 -57.86 -1.25 -7.26
C LEU A 187 -58.89 -2.39 -7.17
N PHE A 188 -58.85 -3.21 -6.11
CA PHE A 188 -59.87 -4.21 -5.83
C PHE A 188 -61.12 -3.54 -5.21
N PRO A 189 -62.33 -3.87 -5.68
CA PRO A 189 -63.56 -3.33 -5.11
C PRO A 189 -63.73 -3.76 -3.65
N GLU A 190 -64.26 -2.87 -2.81
CA GLU A 190 -64.39 -3.05 -1.35
C GLU A 190 -65.19 -4.31 -0.95
N GLU A 191 -66.02 -4.82 -1.86
CA GLU A 191 -66.82 -6.03 -1.68
C GLU A 191 -65.96 -7.30 -1.61
N GLU A 192 -64.99 -7.47 -2.51
CA GLU A 192 -64.07 -8.62 -2.51
C GLU A 192 -63.06 -8.57 -1.35
N ILE A 193 -62.70 -7.37 -0.89
CA ILE A 193 -61.84 -7.16 0.27
C ILE A 193 -62.57 -7.60 1.56
N ARG A 194 -63.87 -7.32 1.65
CA ARG A 194 -64.68 -7.75 2.80
C ARG A 194 -64.91 -9.26 2.81
N GLU A 195 -64.99 -9.89 1.64
CA GLU A 195 -65.08 -11.36 1.52
C GLU A 195 -63.75 -12.05 1.82
N SER A 196 -62.64 -11.55 1.30
CA SER A 196 -61.31 -12.09 1.61
C SER A 196 -60.94 -11.93 3.10
N GLN A 197 -61.35 -10.83 3.74
CA GLN A 197 -61.17 -10.66 5.19
C GLN A 197 -62.01 -11.65 6.00
N LYS A 198 -63.23 -11.99 5.56
CA LYS A 198 -64.04 -13.04 6.20
C LYS A 198 -63.38 -14.40 6.04
N MET A 199 -62.93 -14.75 4.83
CA MET A 199 -62.21 -16.01 4.56
C MET A 199 -60.90 -16.11 5.36
N THR A 200 -60.15 -15.01 5.49
CA THR A 200 -58.90 -14.97 6.28
C THR A 200 -59.18 -15.18 7.77
N ARG A 201 -60.24 -14.56 8.31
CA ARG A 201 -60.66 -14.75 9.71
C ARG A 201 -61.11 -16.19 9.98
N GLU A 202 -61.82 -16.81 9.03
CA GLU A 202 -62.21 -18.21 9.13
C GLU A 202 -61.02 -19.15 9.07
N TRP A 203 -60.04 -18.87 8.21
CA TRP A 203 -58.81 -19.64 8.13
C TRP A 203 -57.96 -19.53 9.41
N GLN A 204 -57.80 -18.32 9.96
CA GLN A 204 -57.14 -18.11 11.26
C GLN A 204 -57.86 -18.85 12.40
N LYS A 205 -59.21 -18.81 12.42
CA LYS A 205 -60.00 -19.58 13.40
C LYS A 205 -59.79 -21.09 13.24
N LYS A 206 -59.70 -21.60 12.01
CA LYS A 206 -59.43 -23.02 11.73
C LYS A 206 -58.03 -23.42 12.20
N LEU A 207 -57.01 -22.59 12.00
CA LEU A 207 -55.65 -22.83 12.48
C LEU A 207 -55.55 -22.79 14.01
N VAL A 208 -56.18 -21.82 14.66
CA VAL A 208 -56.20 -21.76 16.13
C VAL A 208 -56.93 -22.99 16.68
N LYS A 209 -58.03 -23.41 16.03
CA LYS A 209 -58.76 -24.62 16.41
C LYS A 209 -57.92 -25.89 16.23
N SER A 210 -57.21 -26.06 15.11
CA SER A 210 -56.33 -27.22 14.90
C SER A 210 -55.17 -27.26 15.90
N VAL A 211 -54.54 -26.11 16.18
CA VAL A 211 -53.47 -25.99 17.19
C VAL A 211 -53.99 -26.27 18.61
N SER A 212 -55.21 -25.87 18.94
CA SER A 212 -55.83 -26.16 20.24
C SER A 212 -56.23 -27.64 20.40
N THR A 213 -56.60 -28.30 19.30
CA THR A 213 -56.99 -29.72 19.30
C THR A 213 -55.77 -30.62 19.52
N ASP A 214 -54.61 -30.30 18.91
CA ASP A 214 -53.35 -31.02 19.12
C ASP A 214 -52.85 -30.96 20.57
N LYS A 215 -53.03 -29.82 21.26
CA LYS A 215 -52.66 -29.68 22.69
C LYS A 215 -53.54 -30.50 23.63
N THR A 216 -54.74 -30.88 23.22
CA THR A 216 -55.69 -31.63 24.06
C THR A 216 -55.50 -33.15 23.89
N GLY A 217 -55.11 -33.60 22.69
CA GLY A 217 -54.75 -35.00 22.43
C GLY A 217 -53.44 -35.45 23.10
N ALA A 218 -52.47 -34.54 23.25
CA ALA A 218 -51.19 -34.84 23.89
C ALA A 218 -51.27 -35.03 25.42
N LYS A 219 -52.36 -34.62 26.08
CA LYS A 219 -52.52 -34.71 27.55
C LYS A 219 -53.14 -36.02 28.05
N LEU A 220 -53.71 -36.85 27.17
CA LEU A 220 -54.37 -38.10 27.56
C LEU A 220 -53.46 -39.36 27.49
N GLN A 221 -52.24 -39.24 26.94
CA GLN A 221 -51.34 -40.40 26.78
C GLN A 221 -50.26 -40.56 27.86
N THR A 222 -50.21 -39.69 28.88
CA THR A 222 -49.14 -39.71 29.91
C THR A 222 -49.59 -40.15 31.31
N ILE A 223 -50.80 -40.67 31.49
CA ILE A 223 -51.28 -41.17 32.80
C ILE A 223 -51.87 -42.57 32.67
N THR A 224 -51.01 -43.57 32.48
CA THR A 224 -51.20 -44.94 32.97
C THR A 224 -49.86 -45.64 33.00
N LYS A 225 -49.33 -45.84 34.21
CA LYS A 225 -48.27 -46.76 34.54
C LYS A 225 -48.74 -47.58 35.73
#